data_AF-A0A172XBK7-F1
#
_entry.id   AF-A0A172XBK7-F1
#
_cell.length_a   1.000
_cell.length_b   1.000
_cell.length_c   1.000
_cell.angle_alpha   90.00
_cell.angle_beta   90.00
_cell.angle_gamma   90.00
#
_symmetry.space_group_name_H-M   'P 1'
#
loop_
_entity.id
_entity.type
_entity.pdbx_description
1 polymer ?
#
loop_
_entity_poly.entity_id
_entity_poly.type
_entity_poly.pdbx_seq_one_letter_code
_entity_poly.pdbx_strand_id
1 'polypeptide(L)'
;MLQSQFFVKRCKRAISKEEVLINNVKNVEHVFYNFFKIFDEKALKSVFDYYYENFDFDEGIYAFIDKFIPIINFLSLEVLDYEFSIDEKKLILEVFDSSACTLKDDTLSEFARAIVSLGILD
;
A
#
# COMPACT_ATOMS: atom_id res chain seq x y z
N MET A 1 -12.00 -1.70 7.52
CA MET A 1 -11.61 -3.13 7.44
C MET A 1 -12.18 -3.82 6.20
N LEU A 2 -12.51 -3.08 5.13
CA LEU A 2 -13.08 -3.63 3.89
C LEU A 2 -12.09 -3.51 2.73
N GLN A 3 -11.30 -2.44 2.67
CA GLN A 3 -10.47 -2.17 1.50
C GLN A 3 -9.32 -3.16 1.34
N SER A 4 -8.60 -3.49 2.41
CA SER A 4 -7.58 -4.56 2.38
C SER A 4 -8.15 -5.91 1.95
N GLN A 5 -9.34 -6.30 2.41
CA GLN A 5 -9.99 -7.54 1.98
C GLN A 5 -10.34 -7.52 0.48
N PHE A 6 -10.82 -6.39 -0.03
CA PHE A 6 -11.06 -6.21 -1.46
C PHE A 6 -9.77 -6.27 -2.28
N PHE A 7 -8.69 -5.65 -1.79
CA PHE A 7 -7.36 -5.74 -2.38
C PHE A 7 -6.89 -7.19 -2.46
N VAL A 8 -6.87 -7.92 -1.34
CA VAL A 8 -6.47 -9.34 -1.29
C VAL A 8 -7.30 -10.17 -2.28
N LYS A 9 -8.61 -9.96 -2.34
CA LYS A 9 -9.50 -10.66 -3.27
C LYS A 9 -9.18 -10.35 -4.74
N ARG A 10 -8.79 -9.11 -5.07
CA ARG A 10 -8.35 -8.73 -6.42
C ARG A 10 -7.02 -9.39 -6.78
N CYS A 11 -6.03 -9.36 -5.87
CA CYS A 11 -4.75 -10.03 -6.09
C CYS A 11 -4.93 -11.54 -6.30
N LYS A 12 -5.73 -12.21 -5.45
CA LYS A 12 -6.03 -13.64 -5.59
C LYS A 12 -6.66 -14.01 -6.94
N ARG A 13 -7.41 -13.11 -7.57
CA ARG A 13 -7.99 -13.31 -8.91
C ARG A 13 -7.01 -13.05 -10.04
N ALA A 14 -6.00 -12.22 -9.79
CA ALA A 14 -4.97 -11.87 -10.77
C ALA A 14 -3.79 -12.86 -10.77
N ILE A 15 -3.68 -13.71 -9.75
CA ILE A 15 -2.64 -14.74 -9.62
C ILE A 15 -3.09 -16.03 -10.30
N SER A 16 -2.18 -16.66 -11.03
CA SER A 16 -2.35 -18.01 -11.58
C SER A 16 -1.31 -18.95 -10.99
N LYS A 17 -1.71 -20.18 -10.65
CA LYS A 17 -0.81 -21.21 -10.12
C LYS A 17 0.17 -21.76 -11.17
N GLU A 18 -0.14 -21.59 -12.45
CA GLU A 18 0.66 -22.06 -13.58
C GLU A 18 1.70 -21.01 -14.02
N GLU A 19 1.59 -19.78 -13.51
CA GLU A 19 2.50 -18.67 -13.81
C GLU A 19 3.74 -18.70 -12.92
N VAL A 20 4.85 -18.20 -13.47
CA VAL A 20 6.07 -17.98 -12.69
C VAL A 20 5.88 -16.88 -11.65
N LEU A 21 6.57 -17.00 -10.52
CA LEU A 21 6.43 -16.07 -9.38
C LEU A 21 6.53 -14.59 -9.79
N ILE A 22 7.49 -14.24 -10.64
CA ILE A 22 7.70 -12.86 -11.08
C ILE A 22 6.50 -12.27 -11.84
N ASN A 23 5.77 -13.08 -12.60
CA ASN A 23 4.55 -12.63 -13.30
C ASN A 23 3.42 -12.41 -12.30
N ASN A 24 3.31 -13.28 -11.29
CA ASN A 24 2.34 -13.10 -10.21
C ASN A 24 2.64 -11.84 -9.38
N VAL A 25 3.91 -11.53 -9.10
CA VAL A 25 4.30 -10.28 -8.42
C VAL A 25 3.89 -9.06 -9.25
N LYS A 26 4.16 -9.05 -10.57
CA LYS A 26 3.74 -7.96 -11.46
C LYS A 26 2.21 -7.79 -11.50
N ASN A 27 1.47 -8.88 -11.40
CA ASN A 27 0.01 -8.82 -11.32
C ASN A 27 -0.44 -8.18 -10.00
N VAL A 28 0.24 -8.47 -8.87
CA VAL A 28 -0.03 -7.80 -7.59
C VAL A 28 0.32 -6.31 -7.66
N GLU A 29 1.46 -5.96 -8.25
CA GLU A 29 1.89 -4.58 -8.49
C GLU A 29 0.82 -3.80 -9.27
N HIS A 30 0.35 -4.36 -10.38
CA HIS A 30 -0.71 -3.73 -11.18
C HIS A 30 -2.02 -3.57 -10.40
N VAL A 31 -2.37 -4.54 -9.55
CA VAL A 31 -3.54 -4.41 -8.67
C VAL A 31 -3.34 -3.29 -7.66
N PHE A 32 -2.15 -3.16 -7.07
CA PHE A 32 -1.81 -2.11 -6.10
C PHE A 32 -1.94 -0.71 -6.70
N TYR A 33 -1.33 -0.44 -7.86
CA TYR A 33 -1.45 0.86 -8.52
C TYR A 33 -2.89 1.17 -8.93
N ASN A 34 -3.63 0.20 -9.45
CA ASN A 34 -5.04 0.42 -9.77
C ASN A 34 -5.91 0.68 -8.54
N PHE A 35 -5.59 0.06 -7.41
CA PHE A 35 -6.30 0.25 -6.15
C PHE A 35 -6.11 1.67 -5.62
N PHE A 36 -4.91 2.23 -5.81
CA PHE A 36 -4.52 3.54 -5.31
C PHE A 36 -4.29 4.61 -6.37
N LYS A 37 -4.87 4.46 -7.55
CA LYS A 37 -4.72 5.37 -8.71
C LYS A 37 -5.02 6.85 -8.48
N ILE A 38 -5.53 7.22 -7.30
CA ILE A 38 -5.75 8.62 -6.89
C ILE A 38 -4.46 9.28 -6.39
N PHE A 39 -3.49 8.48 -5.95
CA PHE A 39 -2.19 8.93 -5.47
C PHE A 39 -1.17 8.96 -6.61
N ASP A 40 -0.05 9.64 -6.38
CA ASP A 40 1.06 9.67 -7.32
C ASP A 40 1.68 8.28 -7.53
N GLU A 41 1.82 7.88 -8.79
CA GLU A 41 2.29 6.54 -9.17
C GLU A 41 3.74 6.28 -8.76
N LYS A 42 4.61 7.31 -8.77
CA LYS A 42 6.01 7.13 -8.37
C LYS A 42 6.13 6.90 -6.88
N ALA A 43 5.38 7.64 -6.08
CA ALA A 43 5.35 7.42 -4.64
C ALA A 43 4.77 6.05 -4.28
N LEU A 44 3.73 5.60 -5.00
CA LEU A 44 3.21 4.24 -4.86
C LEU A 44 4.23 3.18 -5.25
N LYS A 45 5.04 3.44 -6.29
CA LYS A 45 6.13 2.54 -6.66
C LYS A 45 7.16 2.44 -5.54
N SER A 46 7.57 3.55 -4.92
CA SER A 46 8.47 3.53 -3.76
C SER A 46 7.92 2.66 -2.62
N VAL A 47 6.62 2.74 -2.34
CA VAL A 47 5.94 1.87 -1.35
C VAL A 47 6.00 0.41 -1.77
N PHE A 48 5.65 0.09 -3.02
CA PHE A 48 5.61 -1.29 -3.49
C PHE A 48 7.00 -1.93 -3.47
N ASP A 49 8.00 -1.21 -3.97
CA ASP A 49 9.40 -1.65 -3.98
C ASP A 49 9.89 -1.94 -2.56
N TYR A 50 9.55 -1.10 -1.57
CA TYR A 50 9.90 -1.35 -0.18
C TYR A 50 9.39 -2.70 0.33
N TYR A 51 8.11 -3.00 0.13
CA TYR A 51 7.55 -4.29 0.55
C TYR A 51 8.10 -5.47 -0.27
N TYR A 52 8.39 -5.26 -1.55
CA TYR A 52 9.01 -6.27 -2.41
C TYR A 52 10.42 -6.63 -1.97
N GLU A 53 11.27 -5.63 -1.70
CA GLU A 53 12.66 -5.82 -1.32
C GLU A 53 12.83 -6.39 0.09
N ASN A 54 11.87 -6.15 0.98
CA ASN A 54 11.89 -6.62 2.37
C ASN A 54 11.09 -7.90 2.61
N PHE A 55 10.61 -8.58 1.56
CA PHE A 55 9.82 -9.80 1.70
C PHE A 55 10.59 -11.07 1.39
N ASP A 56 10.43 -12.08 2.26
CA ASP A 56 10.91 -13.43 2.02
C ASP A 56 9.90 -14.23 1.18
N PHE A 57 10.20 -14.40 -0.11
CA PHE A 57 9.32 -15.13 -1.03
C PHE A 57 9.21 -16.63 -0.76
N ASP A 58 10.03 -17.20 0.13
CA ASP A 58 9.85 -18.58 0.60
C ASP A 58 8.57 -18.72 1.44
N GLU A 59 8.05 -17.63 2.03
CA GLU A 59 6.72 -17.58 2.68
C GLU A 59 5.55 -17.66 1.66
N GLY A 60 5.84 -17.43 0.37
CA GLY A 60 4.90 -17.54 -0.74
C GLY A 60 4.12 -16.27 -1.07
N ILE A 61 3.55 -16.24 -2.28
CA ILE A 61 2.90 -15.04 -2.84
C ILE A 61 1.68 -14.55 -2.05
N TYR A 62 0.97 -15.43 -1.34
CA TYR A 62 -0.17 -15.00 -0.54
C TYR A 62 0.27 -14.30 0.75
N ALA A 63 1.37 -14.74 1.36
CA ALA A 63 1.98 -14.03 2.48
C ALA A 63 2.52 -12.66 2.03
N PHE A 64 3.07 -12.57 0.80
CA PHE A 64 3.48 -11.29 0.21
C PHE A 64 2.31 -10.29 0.14
N ILE A 65 1.15 -10.73 -0.36
CA ILE A 65 -0.07 -9.91 -0.45
C ILE A 65 -0.52 -9.44 0.94
N ASP A 66 -0.46 -10.33 1.94
CA ASP A 66 -0.91 -10.02 3.29
C ASP A 66 -0.01 -8.96 3.98
N LYS A 67 1.28 -8.85 3.60
CA LYS A 67 2.17 -7.78 4.08
C LYS A 67 1.71 -6.38 3.70
N PHE A 68 0.95 -6.22 2.62
CA PHE A 68 0.42 -4.91 2.23
C PHE A 68 -0.78 -4.50 3.08
N ILE A 69 -1.43 -5.39 3.83
CA ILE A 69 -2.69 -5.08 4.55
C ILE A 69 -2.59 -3.80 5.39
N PRO A 70 -1.53 -3.56 6.19
CA PRO A 70 -1.41 -2.34 6.97
C PRO A 70 -1.39 -1.08 6.09
N ILE A 71 -0.53 -1.04 5.06
CA ILE A 71 -0.43 0.11 4.18
C ILE A 71 -1.71 0.31 3.35
N ILE A 72 -2.38 -0.78 2.92
CA ILE A 72 -3.67 -0.66 2.24
C ILE A 72 -4.69 0.00 3.17
N ASN A 73 -4.79 -0.45 4.42
CA ASN A 73 -5.72 0.13 5.39
C ASN A 73 -5.42 1.62 5.61
N PHE A 74 -4.14 1.99 5.71
CA PHE A 74 -3.74 3.37 6.00
C PHE A 74 -4.07 4.31 4.84
N LEU A 75 -3.64 3.97 3.63
CA LEU A 75 -3.91 4.75 2.42
C LEU A 75 -5.41 4.77 2.07
N SER A 76 -6.18 3.83 2.62
CA SER A 76 -7.64 3.81 2.52
C SER A 76 -8.36 4.53 3.67
N LEU A 77 -7.62 5.19 4.56
CA LEU A 77 -8.14 5.91 5.74
C LEU A 77 -8.98 5.01 6.67
N GLU A 78 -8.66 3.72 6.74
CA GLU A 78 -9.29 2.77 7.65
C GLU A 78 -8.55 2.69 9.00
N VAL A 79 -9.27 2.34 10.07
CA VAL A 79 -8.70 2.16 11.42
C VAL A 79 -7.59 1.11 11.39
N LEU A 80 -6.47 1.43 12.05
CA LEU A 80 -5.27 0.61 12.11
C LEU A 80 -4.90 0.25 13.54
N ASP A 81 -4.59 -1.03 13.70
CA ASP A 81 -3.88 -1.58 14.85
C ASP A 81 -2.54 -2.13 14.34
N TYR A 82 -1.69 -1.23 13.84
CA TYR A 82 -0.36 -1.53 13.31
C TYR A 82 0.59 -0.38 13.60
N GLU A 83 1.75 -0.70 14.14
CA GLU A 83 2.82 0.25 14.40
C GLU A 83 3.78 0.29 13.20
N PHE A 84 3.64 1.32 12.36
CA PHE A 84 4.54 1.51 11.23
C PHE A 84 5.96 1.83 11.70
N SER A 85 6.94 1.21 11.04
CA SER A 85 8.35 1.55 11.19
C SER A 85 8.64 2.97 10.68
N ILE A 86 9.82 3.50 11.03
CA ILE A 86 10.27 4.82 10.57
C ILE A 86 10.32 4.89 9.05
N ASP A 87 10.74 3.82 8.38
CA ASP A 87 10.86 3.83 6.92
C ASP A 87 9.49 3.75 6.23
N GLU A 88 8.55 2.96 6.76
CA GLU A 88 7.17 2.99 6.30
C GLU A 88 6.51 4.36 6.51
N LYS A 89 6.77 5.00 7.66
CA LYS A 89 6.30 6.36 7.95
C LYS A 89 6.82 7.37 6.92
N LYS A 90 8.09 7.28 6.50
CA LYS A 90 8.66 8.14 5.45
C LYS A 90 7.99 7.91 4.10
N LEU A 91 7.75 6.66 3.72
CA LEU A 91 7.06 6.31 2.47
C LEU A 91 5.63 6.87 2.46
N ILE A 92 4.92 6.78 3.58
CA ILE A 92 3.60 7.38 3.75
C ILE A 92 3.64 8.89 3.55
N LEU A 93 4.62 9.58 4.14
CA LEU A 93 4.82 11.02 3.93
C LEU A 93 5.11 11.35 2.47
N GLU A 94 5.95 10.56 1.80
CA GLU A 94 6.25 10.74 0.38
C GLU A 94 5.00 10.60 -0.50
N VAL A 95 4.12 9.63 -0.20
CA VAL A 95 2.82 9.48 -0.87
C VAL A 95 1.94 10.71 -0.65
N PHE A 96 1.90 11.24 0.56
CA PHE A 96 1.14 12.46 0.87
C PHE A 96 1.67 13.67 0.11
N ASP A 97 2.97 13.97 0.25
CA ASP A 97 3.60 15.14 -0.36
C ASP A 97 3.50 15.11 -1.89
N SER A 98 3.74 13.94 -2.50
CA SER A 98 3.68 13.76 -3.96
C SER A 98 2.25 13.84 -4.50
N SER A 99 1.24 13.52 -3.68
CA SER A 99 -0.17 13.54 -4.09
C SER A 99 -0.91 14.80 -3.64
N ALA A 100 -0.28 15.70 -2.89
CA ALA A 100 -0.93 16.85 -2.27
C ALA A 100 -1.62 17.77 -3.29
N CYS A 101 -1.06 17.87 -4.51
CA CYS A 101 -1.60 18.71 -5.58
C CYS A 101 -2.70 18.04 -6.42
N THR A 102 -2.91 16.73 -6.26
CA THR A 102 -3.86 15.94 -7.09
C THR A 102 -5.05 15.42 -6.28
N LEU A 103 -4.91 15.29 -4.97
CA LEU A 103 -5.99 14.88 -4.08
C LEU A 103 -7.03 16.00 -3.92
N LYS A 104 -8.27 15.60 -3.67
CA LYS A 104 -9.35 16.53 -3.30
C LYS A 104 -9.13 17.05 -1.88
N ASP A 105 -9.54 18.28 -1.60
CA ASP A 105 -9.36 18.96 -0.30
C ASP A 105 -9.82 18.12 0.90
N ASP A 106 -10.99 17.46 0.79
CA ASP A 106 -11.52 16.60 1.86
C ASP A 106 -10.61 15.38 2.09
N THR A 107 -10.18 14.70 1.02
CA THR A 107 -9.28 13.54 1.09
C THR A 107 -7.90 13.93 1.62
N LEU A 108 -7.38 15.08 1.17
CA LEU A 108 -6.11 15.61 1.65
C LEU A 108 -6.17 15.91 3.15
N SER A 109 -7.27 16.52 3.61
CA SER A 109 -7.47 16.86 5.02
C SER A 109 -7.59 15.62 5.91
N GLU A 110 -8.33 14.60 5.48
CA GLU A 110 -8.43 13.34 6.22
C GLU A 110 -7.09 12.61 6.25
N PHE A 111 -6.35 12.60 5.14
CA PHE A 111 -5.05 11.95 5.07
C PHE A 111 -4.00 12.65 5.93
N ALA A 112 -4.00 13.98 5.96
CA ALA A 112 -3.16 14.76 6.87
C ALA A 112 -3.44 14.43 8.35
N ARG A 113 -4.73 14.28 8.74
CA ARG A 113 -5.09 13.86 10.10
C ARG A 113 -4.60 12.45 10.42
N ALA A 114 -4.71 11.52 9.46
CA ALA A 114 -4.18 10.16 9.62
C ALA A 114 -2.66 10.17 9.81
N ILE A 115 -1.92 10.99 9.06
CA ILE A 115 -0.46 11.15 9.20
C ILE A 115 -0.08 11.69 10.57
N VAL A 116 -0.79 12.71 11.07
CA VAL A 116 -0.55 13.23 12.43
C VAL A 116 -0.73 12.12 13.48
N SER A 117 -1.72 11.25 13.30
CA SER A 117 -1.95 10.12 14.23
C SER A 117 -0.85 9.06 14.23
N LEU A 118 0.03 9.04 13.23
CA LEU A 118 1.21 8.15 13.21
C LEU A 118 2.34 8.62 14.14
N GLY A 119 2.23 9.81 14.76
CA GLY A 119 3.25 10.36 15.63
C GLY A 119 4.58 10.59 14.90
N ILE A 120 4.53 10.94 13.61
CA ILE A 120 5.75 11.20 12.82
C ILE A 120 6.33 12.59 13.16
N LEU A 121 5.47 13.51 13.59
CA LEU A 121 5.79 14.93 13.81
C LEU A 121 5.91 15.31 15.30
N ASP A 122 6.18 14.34 16.18
CA ASP A 122 6.48 14.61 17.60
C ASP A 122 7.89 15.19 17.81
#